data_AF-A0AAP5Z4A3-F1
#
_entry.id   AF-A0AAP5Z4A3-F1
#
_cell.length_a   1.000
_cell.length_b   1.000
_cell.length_c   1.000
_cell.angle_alpha   90.00
_cell.angle_beta   90.00
_cell.angle_gamma   90.00
#
_symmetry.space_group_name_H-M   'P 1'
#
loop_
_entity.id
_entity.type
_entity.pdbx_description
1 polymer ?
#
loop_
_entity_poly.entity_id
_entity_poly.type
_entity_poly.pdbx_seq_one_letter_code
_entity_poly.pdbx_strand_id
1 'polypeptide(L)'
;QESLEAVALNDELARVRRALYLDLGVPFPGIHLRFNDGMKNGEYLIQLQEVPVARGRIEKDKLLVTEGSDQIELLGVPFEQDDDFLPGVSSLWVAQSYQEKLTASHVGFLTPDRILTFHLSHVLKEYAQDFIGIQETRYLLEQMEGSYSELVKEAQRIVPLQKMTEILQRLVSEDISIRNLRVILEAMVEWGQKEK
;
A
#
# COMPACT_ATOMS: atom_id res chain seq x y z
N GLN A 1 -6.44 18.17 -20.86
CA GLN A 1 -6.29 16.69 -20.87
C GLN A 1 -5.52 16.25 -19.64
N GLU A 2 -4.37 16.87 -19.34
CA GLU A 2 -3.60 16.68 -18.08
C GLU A 2 -4.42 16.86 -16.79
N SER A 3 -5.38 17.81 -16.76
CA SER A 3 -6.21 18.03 -15.56
C SER A 3 -7.20 16.89 -15.27
N LEU A 4 -7.69 16.19 -16.30
CA LEU A 4 -8.60 15.05 -16.14
C LEU A 4 -7.82 13.79 -15.71
N GLU A 5 -6.59 13.63 -16.22
CA GLU A 5 -5.68 12.54 -15.83
C GLU A 5 -5.21 12.70 -14.37
N ALA A 6 -4.89 13.92 -13.94
CA ALA A 6 -4.52 14.19 -12.55
C ALA A 6 -5.66 13.92 -11.55
N VAL A 7 -6.91 14.26 -11.91
CA VAL A 7 -8.07 13.98 -11.06
C VAL A 7 -8.35 12.47 -10.97
N ALA A 8 -8.32 11.77 -12.10
CA ALA A 8 -8.52 10.32 -12.11
C ALA A 8 -7.44 9.58 -11.29
N LEU A 9 -6.18 10.06 -11.36
CA LEU A 9 -5.09 9.52 -10.57
C LEU A 9 -5.27 9.77 -9.08
N ASN A 10 -5.68 10.98 -8.67
CA ASN A 10 -5.99 11.27 -7.26
C ASN A 10 -7.09 10.35 -6.71
N ASP A 11 -8.12 10.06 -7.49
CA ASP A 11 -9.19 9.15 -7.09
C ASP A 11 -8.70 7.71 -6.92
N GLU A 12 -7.82 7.22 -7.80
CA GLU A 12 -7.17 5.92 -7.65
C GLU A 12 -6.25 5.88 -6.41
N LEU A 13 -5.48 6.93 -6.13
CA LEU A 13 -4.65 7.02 -4.94
C LEU A 13 -5.48 7.00 -3.65
N ALA A 14 -6.62 7.68 -3.64
CA ALA A 14 -7.57 7.63 -2.54
C ALA A 14 -8.18 6.23 -2.36
N ARG A 15 -8.44 5.51 -3.47
CA ARG A 15 -8.88 4.10 -3.43
C ARG A 15 -7.83 3.19 -2.82
N VAL A 16 -6.56 3.31 -3.21
CA VAL A 16 -5.44 2.54 -2.62
C VAL A 16 -5.37 2.76 -1.12
N ARG A 17 -5.37 4.02 -0.68
CA ARG A 17 -5.34 4.37 0.74
C ARG A 17 -6.52 3.74 1.51
N ARG A 18 -7.72 3.81 0.94
CA ARG A 18 -8.92 3.22 1.55
C ARG A 18 -8.83 1.70 1.60
N ALA A 19 -8.35 1.05 0.54
CA ALA A 19 -8.17 -0.40 0.49
C ALA A 19 -7.18 -0.85 1.58
N LEU A 20 -6.04 -0.17 1.72
CA LEU A 20 -5.06 -0.46 2.77
C LEU A 20 -5.59 -0.21 4.17
N TYR A 21 -6.39 0.84 4.39
CA TYR A 21 -7.07 1.03 5.67
C TYR A 21 -8.05 -0.12 5.97
N LEU A 22 -8.76 -0.62 4.94
CA LEU A 22 -9.65 -1.78 5.10
C LEU A 22 -8.89 -3.10 5.27
N ASP A 23 -7.66 -3.20 4.81
CA ASP A 23 -6.80 -4.38 4.98
C ASP A 23 -6.15 -4.37 6.37
N LEU A 24 -5.38 -3.32 6.67
CA LEU A 24 -4.53 -3.23 7.86
C LEU A 24 -5.15 -2.48 9.04
N GLY A 25 -6.04 -1.51 8.80
CA GLY A 25 -6.56 -0.62 9.85
C GLY A 25 -5.63 0.54 10.20
N VAL A 26 -4.56 0.74 9.43
CA VAL A 26 -3.61 1.85 9.60
C VAL A 26 -4.16 3.13 8.98
N PRO A 27 -4.23 4.25 9.73
CA PRO A 27 -4.73 5.53 9.23
C PRO A 27 -3.67 6.25 8.38
N PHE A 28 -3.43 5.75 7.17
CA PHE A 28 -2.46 6.33 6.24
C PHE A 28 -2.74 7.81 5.92
N PRO A 29 -1.69 8.66 5.80
CA PRO A 29 -1.85 10.08 5.52
C PRO A 29 -2.33 10.37 4.09
N GLY A 30 -2.55 11.65 3.79
CA GLY A 30 -2.79 12.10 2.42
C GLY A 30 -1.59 11.85 1.51
N ILE A 31 -1.86 11.39 0.29
CA ILE A 31 -0.84 11.22 -0.76
C ILE A 31 -0.77 12.53 -1.54
N HIS A 32 0.43 13.09 -1.68
CA HIS A 32 0.66 14.31 -2.44
C HIS A 32 1.35 13.95 -3.75
N LEU A 33 0.77 14.39 -4.87
CA LEU A 33 1.36 14.20 -6.19
C LEU A 33 2.05 15.49 -6.64
N ARG A 34 3.32 15.38 -7.03
CA ARG A 34 4.13 16.48 -7.56
C ARG A 34 4.64 16.09 -8.95
N PHE A 35 4.33 16.91 -9.95
CA PHE A 35 4.91 16.77 -11.28
C PHE A 35 6.27 17.47 -11.31
N ASN A 36 7.25 16.84 -11.96
CA ASN A 36 8.61 17.37 -12.07
C ASN A 36 9.14 17.17 -13.49
N ASP A 37 9.27 18.27 -14.22
CA ASP A 37 9.72 18.30 -15.62
C ASP A 37 11.19 17.90 -15.79
N GLY A 38 11.96 17.85 -14.69
CA GLY A 38 13.35 17.40 -14.68
C GLY A 38 13.52 15.87 -14.62
N MET A 39 12.44 15.10 -14.44
CA MET A 39 12.49 13.64 -14.46
C MET A 39 12.50 13.11 -15.89
N LYS A 40 13.10 11.94 -16.11
CA LYS A 40 13.03 11.30 -17.43
C LYS A 40 11.58 10.88 -17.72
N ASN A 41 11.24 10.81 -19.00
CA ASN A 41 9.89 10.43 -19.44
C ASN A 41 9.44 9.11 -18.81
N GLY A 42 8.26 9.13 -18.19
CA GLY A 42 7.64 7.94 -17.59
C GLY A 42 8.17 7.59 -16.20
N GLU A 43 9.22 8.21 -15.70
CA GLU A 43 9.74 7.90 -14.36
C GLU A 43 8.88 8.52 -13.26
N TYR A 44 8.77 7.80 -12.14
CA TYR A 44 8.18 8.32 -10.91
C TYR A 44 9.03 7.93 -9.70
N LEU A 45 8.86 8.70 -8.62
CA LEU A 45 9.54 8.52 -7.35
C LEU A 45 8.50 8.50 -6.23
N ILE A 46 8.61 7.54 -5.32
CA ILE A 46 7.82 7.47 -4.09
C ILE A 46 8.72 7.93 -2.95
N GLN A 47 8.26 8.94 -2.21
CA GLN A 47 8.98 9.51 -1.09
C GLN A 47 8.16 9.40 0.20
N LEU A 48 8.82 8.98 1.27
CA LEU A 48 8.29 9.01 2.63
C LEU A 48 9.05 10.06 3.41
N GLN A 49 8.33 11.03 3.98
CA GLN A 49 8.94 12.15 4.70
C GLN A 49 10.02 12.87 3.87
N GLU A 50 9.73 13.07 2.57
CA GLU A 50 10.64 13.63 1.56
C GLU A 50 11.91 12.80 1.28
N VAL A 51 12.05 11.61 1.88
CA VAL A 51 13.13 10.65 1.61
C VAL A 51 12.69 9.68 0.50
N PRO A 52 13.45 9.54 -0.59
CA PRO A 52 13.16 8.55 -1.63
C PRO A 52 13.22 7.11 -1.08
N VAL A 53 12.14 6.35 -1.26
CA VAL A 53 12.07 4.94 -0.83
C VAL A 53 11.90 3.98 -2.01
N ALA A 54 11.27 4.42 -3.10
CA ALA A 54 11.11 3.61 -4.29
C ALA A 54 11.10 4.46 -5.55
N ARG A 55 11.48 3.85 -6.67
CA ARG A 55 11.46 4.45 -8.01
C ARG A 55 10.84 3.45 -8.97
N GLY A 56 10.11 3.94 -9.96
CA GLY A 56 9.62 3.10 -11.04
C GLY A 56 9.50 3.87 -12.34
N ARG A 57 9.01 3.15 -13.35
CA ARG A 57 8.75 3.71 -14.67
C ARG A 57 7.37 3.29 -15.17
N ILE A 58 6.81 4.12 -16.03
CA ILE A 58 5.55 3.93 -16.71
C ILE A 58 5.80 4.20 -18.19
N GLU A 59 5.59 3.18 -19.02
CA GLU A 59 5.70 3.31 -20.47
C GLU A 59 4.32 3.57 -21.07
N LYS A 60 4.21 4.64 -21.87
CA LYS A 60 2.97 4.92 -22.59
C LYS A 60 2.72 3.84 -23.64
N ASP A 61 1.46 3.48 -23.84
CA ASP A 61 1.01 2.49 -24.83
C ASP A 61 1.62 1.07 -24.63
N LYS A 62 2.13 0.78 -23.43
CA LYS A 62 2.61 -0.54 -23.01
C LYS A 62 1.89 -1.01 -21.74
N LEU A 63 1.86 -2.33 -21.58
CA LEU A 63 1.35 -3.05 -20.42
C LEU A 63 2.51 -3.77 -19.75
N LEU A 64 2.46 -3.87 -18.43
CA LEU A 64 3.43 -4.65 -17.66
C LEU A 64 2.81 -5.98 -17.29
N VAL A 65 3.37 -7.09 -17.76
CA VAL A 65 2.85 -8.42 -17.43
C VAL A 65 3.25 -8.78 -15.99
N THR A 66 2.31 -9.34 -15.23
CA THR A 66 2.54 -9.73 -13.81
C THR A 66 2.94 -11.19 -13.66
N GLU A 67 2.79 -11.97 -14.73
CA GLU A 67 3.11 -13.39 -14.81
C GLU A 67 4.53 -13.60 -15.34
N GLY A 68 5.05 -14.83 -15.21
CA GLY A 68 6.36 -15.19 -15.75
C GLY A 68 6.43 -15.16 -17.28
N SER A 69 7.66 -15.06 -17.82
CA SER A 69 7.93 -14.99 -19.26
C SER A 69 7.38 -16.18 -20.06
N ASP A 70 7.36 -17.38 -19.46
CA ASP A 70 6.91 -18.62 -20.09
C ASP A 70 5.52 -18.52 -20.74
N GLN A 71 4.59 -17.81 -20.08
CA GLN A 71 3.23 -17.64 -20.60
C GLN A 71 3.19 -16.71 -21.82
N ILE A 72 3.99 -15.64 -21.80
CA ILE A 72 4.07 -14.68 -22.91
C ILE A 72 4.74 -15.33 -24.13
N GLU A 73 5.81 -16.09 -23.89
CA GLU A 73 6.52 -16.87 -24.91
C GLU A 73 5.61 -17.89 -25.57
N LEU A 74 4.83 -18.64 -24.78
CA LEU A 74 3.84 -19.60 -25.29
C LEU A 74 2.78 -18.93 -26.17
N LEU A 75 2.38 -17.71 -25.84
CA LEU A 75 1.44 -16.92 -26.64
C LEU A 75 2.08 -16.33 -27.90
N GLY A 76 3.41 -16.36 -28.04
CA GLY A 76 4.12 -15.72 -29.15
C GLY A 76 3.90 -14.21 -29.18
N VAL A 77 3.79 -13.59 -28.00
CA VAL A 77 3.65 -12.13 -27.86
C VAL A 77 5.04 -11.53 -27.68
N PRO A 78 5.47 -10.57 -28.51
CA PRO A 78 6.73 -9.87 -28.28
C PRO A 78 6.70 -9.10 -26.97
N PHE A 79 7.77 -9.19 -26.19
CA PHE A 79 7.96 -8.42 -24.97
C PHE A 79 9.37 -7.84 -24.90
N GLU A 80 9.51 -6.77 -24.13
CA GLU A 80 10.78 -6.18 -23.74
C GLU A 80 10.99 -6.39 -22.25
N GLN A 81 12.15 -6.92 -21.86
CA GLN A 81 12.53 -7.07 -20.46
C GLN A 81 13.35 -5.86 -20.01
N ASP A 82 13.05 -5.36 -18.82
CA ASP A 82 13.82 -4.31 -18.14
C ASP A 82 14.18 -4.74 -16.71
N ASP A 83 14.93 -3.90 -16.00
CA ASP A 83 15.23 -4.10 -14.59
C ASP A 83 13.95 -4.11 -13.74
N ASP A 84 13.87 -5.08 -12.83
CA ASP A 84 12.73 -5.24 -11.93
C ASP A 84 12.66 -4.09 -10.92
N PHE A 85 11.57 -3.33 -10.96
CA PHE A 85 11.28 -2.27 -9.98
C PHE A 85 10.04 -2.55 -9.14
N LEU A 86 9.21 -3.51 -9.54
CA LEU A 86 8.05 -3.95 -8.77
C LEU A 86 8.39 -5.19 -7.95
N PRO A 87 7.97 -5.23 -6.68
CA PRO A 87 8.25 -6.35 -5.79
C PRO A 87 7.52 -7.60 -6.24
N GLY A 88 8.29 -8.66 -6.52
CA GLY A 88 7.77 -9.95 -6.96
C GLY A 88 7.20 -9.99 -8.38
N VAL A 89 7.45 -8.95 -9.19
CA VAL A 89 6.95 -8.85 -10.57
C VAL A 89 8.10 -8.55 -11.51
N SER A 90 8.32 -9.45 -12.47
CA SER A 90 9.31 -9.22 -13.53
C SER A 90 8.85 -8.11 -14.48
N SER A 91 9.75 -7.23 -14.87
CA SER A 91 9.41 -6.07 -15.70
C SER A 91 9.34 -6.43 -17.18
N LEU A 92 8.31 -7.19 -17.54
CA LEU A 92 8.02 -7.64 -18.90
C LEU A 92 7.00 -6.72 -19.58
N TRP A 93 7.48 -5.89 -20.49
CA TRP A 93 6.68 -4.90 -21.20
C TRP A 93 6.12 -5.44 -22.51
N VAL A 94 4.82 -5.33 -22.71
CA VAL A 94 4.12 -5.76 -23.92
C VAL A 94 3.36 -4.57 -24.51
N ALA A 95 3.33 -4.43 -25.84
CA ALA A 95 2.57 -3.38 -26.50
C ALA A 95 1.07 -3.50 -26.18
N GLN A 96 0.40 -2.37 -25.92
CA GLN A 96 -1.02 -2.34 -25.54
C GLN A 96 -1.96 -2.97 -26.59
N SER A 97 -1.54 -3.05 -27.85
CA SER A 97 -2.27 -3.78 -28.90
C SER A 97 -2.53 -5.26 -28.59
N TYR A 98 -1.75 -5.87 -27.69
CA TYR A 98 -1.93 -7.27 -27.29
C TYR A 98 -2.86 -7.45 -26.09
N GLN A 99 -3.47 -6.39 -25.55
CA GLN A 99 -4.33 -6.44 -24.37
C GLN A 99 -5.46 -7.47 -24.48
N GLU A 100 -6.15 -7.51 -25.63
CA GLU A 100 -7.26 -8.47 -25.86
C GLU A 100 -6.74 -9.91 -25.84
N LYS A 101 -5.56 -10.15 -26.40
CA LYS A 101 -4.92 -11.47 -26.44
C LYS A 101 -4.48 -11.94 -25.05
N LEU A 102 -3.90 -11.04 -24.24
CA LEU A 102 -3.54 -11.31 -22.85
C LEU A 102 -4.79 -11.64 -22.02
N THR A 103 -5.84 -10.82 -22.15
CA THR A 103 -7.13 -11.03 -21.48
C THR A 103 -7.76 -12.38 -21.85
N ALA A 104 -7.84 -12.69 -23.15
CA ALA A 104 -8.42 -13.95 -23.63
C ALA A 104 -7.64 -15.19 -23.14
N SER A 105 -6.34 -15.02 -22.88
CA SER A 105 -5.44 -16.06 -22.40
C SER A 105 -5.29 -16.07 -20.88
N HIS A 106 -6.03 -15.22 -20.16
CA HIS A 106 -6.00 -15.09 -18.70
C HIS A 106 -4.60 -14.74 -18.14
N VAL A 107 -3.78 -14.06 -18.93
CA VAL A 107 -2.47 -13.57 -18.49
C VAL A 107 -2.66 -12.24 -17.76
N GLY A 108 -2.19 -12.16 -16.52
CA GLY A 108 -2.26 -10.94 -15.71
C GLY A 108 -1.36 -9.82 -16.24
N PHE A 109 -1.86 -8.60 -16.24
CA PHE A 109 -1.09 -7.41 -16.62
C PHE A 109 -1.55 -6.18 -15.85
N LEU A 110 -0.67 -5.18 -15.76
CA LEU A 110 -0.93 -3.86 -15.21
C LEU A 110 -0.92 -2.83 -16.34
N THR A 111 -1.95 -2.00 -16.36
CA THR A 111 -2.00 -0.78 -17.16
C THR A 111 -1.14 0.32 -16.51
N PRO A 112 -0.74 1.37 -17.25
CA PRO A 112 0.03 2.50 -16.72
C PRO A 112 -0.44 3.06 -15.36
N ASP A 113 -1.74 3.26 -15.19
CA ASP A 113 -2.36 3.72 -13.93
C ASP A 113 -2.30 2.68 -12.80
N ARG A 114 -2.36 1.39 -13.16
CA ARG A 114 -2.29 0.27 -12.22
C ARG A 114 -0.88 0.02 -11.72
N ILE A 115 0.15 0.31 -12.53
CA ILE A 115 1.55 0.18 -12.12
C ILE A 115 1.86 1.06 -10.91
N LEU A 116 1.49 2.35 -10.97
CA LEU A 116 1.75 3.28 -9.87
C LEU A 116 0.99 2.88 -8.59
N THR A 117 -0.29 2.53 -8.74
CA THR A 117 -1.14 2.16 -7.60
C THR A 117 -0.70 0.84 -6.96
N PHE A 118 -0.30 -0.14 -7.76
CA PHE A 118 0.29 -1.39 -7.28
C PHE A 118 1.58 -1.11 -6.49
N HIS A 119 2.52 -0.38 -7.07
CA HIS A 119 3.78 -0.06 -6.40
C HIS A 119 3.56 0.72 -5.10
N LEU A 120 2.71 1.75 -5.14
CA LEU A 120 2.39 2.55 -3.96
C LEU A 120 1.74 1.71 -2.87
N SER A 121 0.83 0.79 -3.24
CA SER A 121 0.20 -0.09 -2.25
C SER A 121 1.22 -0.97 -1.54
N HIS A 122 2.21 -1.48 -2.26
CA HIS A 122 3.29 -2.27 -1.68
C HIS A 122 4.16 -1.42 -0.75
N VAL A 123 4.61 -0.24 -1.20
CA VAL A 123 5.44 0.65 -0.38
C VAL A 123 4.70 1.08 0.89
N LEU A 124 3.43 1.48 0.80
CA LEU A 124 2.67 1.86 1.99
C LEU A 124 2.51 0.69 2.98
N LYS A 125 2.39 -0.53 2.47
CA LYS A 125 2.29 -1.75 3.28
C LYS A 125 3.63 -2.12 3.94
N GLU A 126 4.72 -2.06 3.18
CA GLU A 126 6.09 -2.28 3.67
C GLU A 126 6.45 -1.31 4.81
N TYR A 127 6.05 -0.03 4.67
CA TYR A 127 6.30 1.01 5.65
C TYR A 127 5.12 1.25 6.60
N ALA A 128 4.18 0.30 6.74
CA ALA A 128 2.95 0.49 7.53
C ALA A 128 3.23 0.91 8.99
N GLN A 129 4.28 0.37 9.59
CA GLN A 129 4.69 0.70 10.97
C GLN A 129 5.06 2.18 11.16
N ASP A 130 5.61 2.83 10.14
CA ASP A 130 6.04 4.24 10.19
C ASP A 130 4.84 5.20 10.24
N PHE A 131 3.65 4.72 9.88
CA PHE A 131 2.40 5.46 9.93
C PHE A 131 1.60 5.20 11.22
N ILE A 132 2.15 4.45 12.17
CA ILE A 132 1.56 4.26 13.50
C ILE A 132 2.46 4.93 14.53
N GLY A 133 2.11 6.15 14.92
CA GLY A 133 2.72 6.85 16.04
C GLY A 133 1.81 6.91 17.27
N ILE A 134 2.25 7.67 18.28
CA ILE A 134 1.47 7.95 19.49
C ILE A 134 0.15 8.66 19.13
N GLN A 135 0.19 9.56 18.14
CA GLN A 135 -0.99 10.33 17.72
C GLN A 135 -2.00 9.43 17.02
N GLU A 136 -1.55 8.59 16.09
CA GLU A 136 -2.41 7.66 15.36
C GLU A 136 -2.99 6.59 16.29
N THR A 137 -2.18 6.09 17.23
CA THR A 137 -2.66 5.17 18.28
C THR A 137 -3.76 5.84 19.12
N ARG A 138 -3.56 7.10 19.55
CA ARG A 138 -4.57 7.85 20.29
C ARG A 138 -5.85 8.03 19.48
N TYR A 139 -5.73 8.43 18.21
CA TYR A 139 -6.86 8.56 17.31
C TYR A 139 -7.66 7.25 17.20
N LEU A 140 -6.98 6.12 17.02
CA LEU A 140 -7.60 4.80 16.96
C LEU A 140 -8.37 4.45 18.24
N LEU A 141 -7.80 4.74 19.42
CA LEU A 141 -8.47 4.54 20.70
C LEU A 141 -9.68 5.46 20.86
N GLU A 142 -9.57 6.73 20.49
CA GLU A 142 -10.68 7.69 20.54
C GLU A 142 -11.86 7.27 19.66
N GLN A 143 -11.60 6.72 18.46
CA GLN A 143 -12.66 6.16 17.61
C GLN A 143 -13.38 4.97 18.27
N MET A 144 -12.69 4.20 19.11
CA MET A 144 -13.29 3.09 19.85
C MET A 144 -14.14 3.52 21.05
N GLU A 145 -13.84 4.66 21.67
CA GLU A 145 -14.52 5.11 22.90
C GLU A 145 -16.04 5.23 22.71
N GLY A 146 -16.51 5.53 21.50
CA GLY A 146 -17.95 5.61 21.21
C GLY A 146 -18.73 4.32 21.46
N SER A 147 -18.09 3.14 21.37
CA SER A 147 -18.74 1.84 21.58
C SER A 147 -18.10 1.00 22.69
N TYR A 148 -16.82 1.25 23.00
CA TYR A 148 -16.01 0.42 23.89
C TYR A 148 -15.23 1.26 24.92
N SER A 149 -15.83 2.37 25.41
CA SER A 149 -15.17 3.28 26.36
C SER A 149 -14.61 2.60 27.62
N GLU A 150 -15.31 1.61 28.18
CA GLU A 150 -14.83 0.86 29.36
C GLU A 150 -13.57 0.04 29.04
N LEU A 151 -13.56 -0.65 27.90
CA LEU A 151 -12.41 -1.44 27.44
C LEU A 151 -11.19 -0.54 27.17
N VAL A 152 -11.39 0.60 26.51
CA VAL A 152 -10.29 1.54 26.23
C VAL A 152 -9.66 2.05 27.52
N LYS A 153 -10.48 2.48 28.50
CA LYS A 153 -10.01 2.95 29.80
C LYS A 153 -9.25 1.86 30.57
N GLU A 154 -9.76 0.64 30.56
CA GLU A 154 -9.12 -0.48 31.25
C GLU A 154 -7.79 -0.86 30.59
N ALA A 155 -7.75 -0.90 29.26
CA ALA A 155 -6.51 -1.15 28.53
C ALA A 155 -5.46 -0.06 28.83
N GLN A 156 -5.83 1.22 28.80
CA GLN A 156 -4.92 2.35 29.11
C GLN A 156 -4.42 2.34 30.56
N ARG A 157 -5.21 1.79 31.49
CA ARG A 157 -4.82 1.62 32.89
C ARG A 157 -3.72 0.57 33.05
N ILE A 158 -3.74 -0.47 32.23
CA ILE A 158 -2.82 -1.63 32.31
C ILE A 158 -1.59 -1.40 31.44
N VAL A 159 -1.77 -0.93 30.21
CA VAL A 159 -0.72 -0.78 29.20
C VAL A 159 -0.54 0.71 28.87
N PRO A 160 0.65 1.29 29.08
CA PRO A 160 0.91 2.68 28.68
C PRO A 160 0.75 2.89 27.17
N LEU A 161 0.30 4.08 26.77
CA LEU A 161 0.08 4.41 25.35
C LEU A 161 1.29 4.12 24.46
N GLN A 162 2.51 4.42 24.94
CA GLN A 162 3.76 4.12 24.22
C GLN A 162 3.89 2.62 23.89
N LYS A 163 3.60 1.74 24.85
CA LYS A 163 3.68 0.29 24.66
C LYS A 163 2.57 -0.20 23.73
N MET A 164 1.37 0.39 23.81
CA MET A 164 0.29 0.11 22.84
C MET A 164 0.74 0.46 21.41
N THR A 165 1.35 1.63 21.21
CA THR A 165 1.91 2.04 19.92
C THR A 165 2.93 1.03 19.42
N GLU A 166 3.89 0.62 20.25
CA GLU A 166 4.89 -0.40 19.88
C GLU A 166 4.26 -1.75 19.50
N ILE A 167 3.21 -2.18 20.21
CA ILE A 167 2.50 -3.42 19.89
C ILE A 167 1.81 -3.30 18.53
N LEU A 168 1.08 -2.21 18.28
CA LEU A 168 0.41 -1.98 17.00
C LEU A 168 1.42 -1.88 15.84
N GLN A 169 2.55 -1.20 16.04
CA GLN A 169 3.65 -1.13 15.07
C GLN A 169 4.18 -2.52 14.70
N ARG A 170 4.42 -3.38 15.70
CA ARG A 170 4.90 -4.75 15.45
C ARG A 170 3.90 -5.58 14.67
N LEU A 171 2.62 -5.50 15.03
CA LEU A 171 1.55 -6.21 14.31
C LEU A 171 1.54 -5.81 12.83
N VAL A 172 1.51 -4.51 12.54
CA VAL A 172 1.43 -4.05 11.14
C VAL A 172 2.73 -4.28 10.37
N SER A 173 3.89 -4.31 11.04
CA SER A 173 5.18 -4.65 10.41
C SER A 173 5.23 -6.10 9.91
N GLU A 174 4.40 -6.98 10.48
CA GLU A 174 4.26 -8.39 10.08
C GLU A 174 2.99 -8.63 9.24
N ASP A 175 2.41 -7.57 8.66
CA ASP A 175 1.17 -7.64 7.88
C ASP A 175 -0.05 -8.16 8.68
N ILE A 176 -0.06 -7.93 10.00
CA ILE A 176 -1.18 -8.30 10.85
C ILE A 176 -2.12 -7.10 10.98
N SER A 177 -3.36 -7.28 10.53
CA SER A 177 -4.41 -6.26 10.61
C SER A 177 -4.70 -5.85 12.05
N ILE A 178 -4.68 -4.54 12.29
CA ILE A 178 -5.07 -3.92 13.56
C ILE A 178 -6.53 -3.43 13.54
N ARG A 179 -7.31 -3.73 12.50
CA ARG A 179 -8.72 -3.30 12.40
C ARG A 179 -9.58 -3.78 13.55
N ASN A 180 -9.35 -5.00 14.02
CA ASN A 180 -10.08 -5.56 15.16
C ASN A 180 -9.44 -5.13 16.48
N LEU A 181 -9.40 -3.81 16.70
CA LEU A 181 -8.81 -3.24 17.92
C LEU A 181 -9.47 -3.78 19.19
N ARG A 182 -10.75 -4.16 19.15
CA ARG A 182 -11.42 -4.78 20.30
C ARG A 182 -10.66 -6.00 20.80
N VAL A 183 -10.38 -6.97 19.93
CA VAL A 183 -9.67 -8.20 20.30
C VAL A 183 -8.25 -7.89 20.77
N ILE A 184 -7.59 -6.93 20.12
CA ILE A 184 -6.24 -6.49 20.50
C ILE A 184 -6.23 -5.90 21.92
N LEU A 185 -7.18 -5.01 22.24
CA LEU A 185 -7.28 -4.40 23.57
C LEU A 185 -7.71 -5.41 24.63
N GLU A 186 -8.62 -6.34 24.33
CA GLU A 186 -8.98 -7.44 25.24
C GLU A 186 -7.75 -8.29 25.59
N ALA A 187 -6.93 -8.63 24.59
CA ALA A 187 -5.67 -9.35 24.80
C ALA A 187 -4.66 -8.53 25.64
N MET A 188 -4.53 -7.23 25.38
CA MET A 188 -3.67 -6.34 26.18
C MET A 188 -4.11 -6.28 27.65
N VAL A 189 -5.42 -6.24 27.92
CA VAL A 189 -5.97 -6.24 29.28
C VAL A 189 -5.69 -7.57 29.98
N GLU A 190 -5.88 -8.70 29.29
CA GLU A 190 -5.67 -10.03 29.85
C GLU A 190 -4.19 -10.30 30.19
N TRP A 191 -3.29 -9.96 29.26
CA TRP A 191 -1.88 -10.33 29.35
C TRP A 191 -1.02 -9.23 29.98
N GLY A 192 -1.35 -7.96 29.81
CA GLY A 192 -0.59 -6.84 30.37
C GLY A 192 -0.57 -6.81 31.91
N GLN A 193 -1.51 -7.49 32.57
CA GLN A 193 -1.46 -7.70 34.03
C GLN A 193 -0.46 -8.79 34.45
N LYS A 194 -0.19 -9.75 33.56
CA LYS A 194 0.65 -10.93 33.80
C LYS A 194 2.09 -10.72 33.35
N GLU A 195 2.29 -9.97 32.26
CA GLU A 195 3.58 -9.75 31.59
C GLU A 195 3.75 -8.27 31.23
N LYS A 196 4.92 -7.69 31.52
CA LYS A 196 5.21 -6.25 31.33
C LYS A 196 5.89 -5.92 30.01
#